data_AF-A0AAV5MRA5-F1
#
_entry.id   AF-A0AAV5MRA5-F1
#
_cell.length_a   1.000
_cell.length_b   1.000
_cell.length_c   1.000
_cell.angle_alpha   90.00
_cell.angle_beta   90.00
_cell.angle_gamma   90.00
#
_symmetry.space_group_name_H-M   'P 1'
#
loop_
_entity.id
_entity.type
_entity.pdbx_description
1 polymer ?
#
loop_
_entity_poly.entity_id
_entity_poly.type
_entity_poly.pdbx_seq_one_letter_code
_entity_poly.pdbx_strand_id
1 'polypeptide(L)'
;MADAVDTYEEIKESGGDLEPRAVLSLMECLHSERDLSLMLQLLEELHDQGYWIEGCRRVISFCVRKKHLSTAVHLLKQLKDKFCDDELAAVVLFDEVCSCTVSLP
;
A
#
# COMPACT_ATOMS: atom_id res chain seq x y z
N MET A 1 -17.37 -3.45 5.61
CA MET A 1 -16.11 -3.85 4.94
C MET A 1 -16.43 -4.51 3.62
N ALA A 2 -17.31 -5.51 3.61
CA ALA A 2 -17.96 -5.99 2.38
C ALA A 2 -18.52 -4.81 1.56
N ASP A 3 -19.32 -3.95 2.17
CA ASP A 3 -19.96 -2.81 1.47
C ASP A 3 -19.00 -1.90 0.68
N ALA A 4 -17.78 -1.67 1.16
CA ALA A 4 -16.81 -0.80 0.48
C ALA A 4 -16.07 -1.51 -0.66
N VAL A 5 -15.80 -2.81 -0.49
CA VAL A 5 -15.20 -3.66 -1.53
C VAL A 5 -16.24 -3.95 -2.62
N ASP A 6 -17.48 -4.28 -2.22
CA ASP A 6 -18.60 -4.51 -3.13
C ASP A 6 -18.88 -3.26 -3.99
N THR A 7 -18.88 -2.07 -3.38
CA THR A 7 -19.01 -0.81 -4.13
C THR A 7 -17.86 -0.59 -5.12
N TYR A 8 -16.62 -0.94 -4.74
CA TYR A 8 -15.47 -0.85 -5.64
C TYR A 8 -15.60 -1.82 -6.82
N GLU A 9 -16.03 -3.06 -6.57
CA GLU A 9 -16.27 -4.06 -7.61
C GLU A 9 -17.35 -3.58 -8.59
N GLU A 10 -18.47 -3.03 -8.11
CA GLU A 10 -19.52 -2.44 -8.95
C GLU A 10 -18.98 -1.28 -9.83
N ILE A 11 -18.16 -0.40 -9.26
CA ILE A 11 -17.52 0.69 -10.02
C ILE A 11 -16.65 0.10 -11.14
N LYS A 12 -15.85 -0.93 -10.85
CA LYS A 12 -14.98 -1.57 -11.85
C LYS A 12 -15.76 -2.32 -12.92
N GLU A 13 -16.85 -3.00 -12.56
CA GLU A 13 -17.75 -3.63 -13.52
C GLU A 13 -18.39 -2.63 -14.49
N SER A 14 -18.64 -1.40 -14.03
CA SER A 14 -19.13 -0.30 -14.88
C SER A 14 -18.05 0.37 -15.73
N GLY A 15 -16.79 -0.03 -15.59
CA GLY A 15 -15.63 0.58 -16.26
C GLY A 15 -15.20 1.92 -15.66
N GLY A 16 -15.64 2.22 -14.43
CA GLY A 16 -15.24 3.41 -13.69
C GLY A 16 -13.92 3.22 -12.93
N ASP A 17 -13.27 4.34 -12.62
CA ASP A 17 -12.06 4.37 -11.79
C ASP A 17 -12.32 5.12 -10.49
N LEU A 18 -11.61 4.71 -9.45
CA LEU A 18 -11.58 5.45 -8.19
C LEU A 18 -10.55 6.57 -8.27
N GLU A 19 -10.91 7.73 -7.72
CA GLU A 19 -9.94 8.78 -7.43
C GLU A 19 -8.85 8.23 -6.48
N PRO A 20 -7.56 8.62 -6.64
CA PRO A 20 -6.45 8.06 -5.85
C PRO A 20 -6.64 8.11 -4.33
N ARG A 21 -7.33 9.15 -3.83
CA ARG A 21 -7.67 9.27 -2.40
C ARG A 21 -8.65 8.19 -1.94
N ALA A 22 -9.65 7.87 -2.77
CA ALA A 22 -10.62 6.83 -2.47
C ALA A 22 -9.96 5.44 -2.47
N VAL A 23 -9.01 5.20 -3.37
CA VAL A 23 -8.17 3.99 -3.38
C VAL A 23 -7.44 3.84 -2.04
N LEU A 24 -6.76 4.90 -1.55
CA LEU A 24 -6.06 4.85 -0.27
C LEU A 24 -7.01 4.60 0.92
N SER A 25 -8.19 5.25 0.93
CA SER A 25 -9.21 5.02 1.96
C SER A 25 -9.75 3.59 1.93
N LEU A 26 -9.90 2.99 0.75
CA LEU A 26 -10.29 1.59 0.62
C LEU A 26 -9.20 0.67 1.18
N MET A 27 -7.92 0.92 0.85
CA MET A 27 -6.79 0.15 1.39
C MET A 27 -6.72 0.21 2.92
N GLU A 28 -7.08 1.32 3.55
CA GLU A 28 -7.16 1.44 5.02
C GLU A 28 -8.24 0.55 5.64
N CYS A 29 -9.31 0.27 4.90
CA CYS A 29 -10.38 -0.61 5.37
C CYS A 29 -10.02 -2.10 5.27
N LEU A 30 -8.94 -2.47 4.57
CA LEU A 30 -8.52 -3.85 4.35
C LEU A 30 -7.66 -4.36 5.51
N HIS A 31 -8.08 -5.46 6.14
CA HIS A 31 -7.50 -5.96 7.40
C HIS A 31 -7.41 -7.50 7.50
N SER A 32 -8.07 -8.24 6.61
CA SER A 32 -8.06 -9.70 6.54
C SER A 32 -6.85 -10.20 5.76
N GLU A 33 -6.31 -11.38 6.09
CA GLU A 33 -5.19 -11.99 5.35
C GLU A 33 -5.48 -12.19 3.85
N ARG A 34 -6.75 -12.35 3.47
CA ARG A 34 -7.16 -12.52 2.07
C ARG A 34 -7.10 -11.21 1.28
N ASP A 35 -6.90 -10.09 1.94
CA ASP A 35 -7.03 -8.76 1.34
C ASP A 35 -5.72 -8.28 0.69
N LEU A 36 -4.62 -9.03 0.84
CA LEU A 36 -3.31 -8.63 0.28
C LEU A 36 -3.34 -8.51 -1.24
N SER A 37 -3.99 -9.44 -1.94
CA SER A 37 -4.10 -9.40 -3.40
C SER A 37 -4.87 -8.17 -3.87
N LEU A 38 -5.96 -7.82 -3.17
CA LEU A 38 -6.73 -6.63 -3.46
C LEU A 38 -5.93 -5.35 -3.17
N MET A 39 -5.19 -5.30 -2.05
CA MET A 39 -4.30 -4.17 -1.75
C MET A 39 -3.22 -3.97 -2.83
N LEU A 40 -2.67 -5.05 -3.38
CA LEU A 40 -1.69 -4.97 -4.47
C LEU A 40 -2.32 -4.49 -5.77
N GLN A 41 -3.54 -4.94 -6.10
CA GLN A 41 -4.29 -4.43 -7.26
C GLN A 41 -4.58 -2.93 -7.12
N LEU A 42 -5.08 -2.50 -5.96
CA LEU A 42 -5.33 -1.08 -5.68
C LEU A 42 -4.05 -0.23 -5.78
N LEU A 43 -2.90 -0.78 -5.40
CA LEU A 43 -1.61 -0.10 -5.54
C LEU A 43 -1.22 0.13 -7.01
N GLU A 44 -1.58 -0.77 -7.92
CA GLU A 44 -1.33 -0.62 -9.37
C GLU A 44 -2.15 0.51 -10.00
N GLU A 45 -3.28 0.88 -9.40
CA GLU A 45 -4.13 2.01 -9.83
C GLU A 45 -3.57 3.38 -9.42
N LEU A 46 -2.59 3.42 -8.52
CA LEU A 46 -1.96 4.66 -8.06
C LEU A 46 -0.80 5.04 -8.97
N HIS A 47 -1.08 5.86 -9.99
CA HIS A 47 -0.07 6.29 -10.97
C HIS A 47 0.76 7.50 -10.52
N ASP A 48 0.19 8.37 -9.70
CA ASP A 48 0.91 9.50 -9.12
C ASP A 48 1.92 9.01 -8.07
N GLN A 49 3.13 9.58 -8.11
CA GLN A 49 4.23 9.14 -7.27
C GLN A 49 3.91 9.30 -5.77
N GLY A 50 3.31 10.42 -5.36
CA GLY A 50 2.97 10.67 -3.96
C GLY A 50 1.96 9.67 -3.42
N TYR A 51 0.88 9.46 -4.17
CA TYR A 51 -0.14 8.46 -3.80
C TYR A 51 0.42 7.04 -3.79
N TRP A 52 1.26 6.67 -4.77
CA TRP A 52 1.87 5.34 -4.83
C TRP A 52 2.79 5.04 -3.64
N ILE A 53 3.59 6.02 -3.19
CA ILE A 53 4.44 5.88 -1.99
C ILE A 53 3.57 5.62 -0.75
N GLU A 54 2.50 6.39 -0.62
CA GLU A 54 1.56 6.32 0.50
C GLU A 54 0.77 4.99 0.49
N GLY A 55 0.44 4.47 -0.69
CA GLY A 55 -0.08 3.12 -0.89
C GLY A 55 0.94 2.04 -0.49
N CYS A 56 2.20 2.16 -0.92
CA CYS A 56 3.27 1.24 -0.55
C CYS A 56 3.45 1.14 0.96
N ARG A 57 3.42 2.26 1.68
CA ARG A 57 3.50 2.29 3.16
C ARG A 57 2.38 1.46 3.82
N ARG A 58 1.14 1.57 3.32
CA ARG A 58 -0.01 0.77 3.79
C ARG A 58 0.22 -0.73 3.55
N VAL A 59 0.62 -1.12 2.34
CA VAL A 59 0.86 -2.53 2.01
C VAL A 59 2.01 -3.12 2.83
N ILE A 60 3.12 -2.39 2.98
CA ILE A 60 4.27 -2.83 3.78
C ILE A 60 3.85 -3.03 5.24
N SER A 61 3.15 -2.05 5.83
CA SER A 61 2.66 -2.15 7.22
C SER A 61 1.75 -3.37 7.41
N PHE A 62 0.81 -3.57 6.48
CA PHE A 62 -0.05 -4.75 6.47
C PHE A 62 0.77 -6.05 6.39
N CYS A 63 1.72 -6.12 5.45
CA CYS A 63 2.56 -7.30 5.25
C CYS A 63 3.39 -7.65 6.48
N VAL A 64 3.96 -6.66 7.18
CA VAL A 64 4.73 -6.89 8.41
C VAL A 64 3.81 -7.47 9.50
N ARG A 65 2.63 -6.88 9.72
CA ARG A 65 1.67 -7.37 10.72
C ARG A 65 1.19 -8.78 10.45
N LYS A 66 1.02 -9.15 9.17
CA LYS A 66 0.57 -10.47 8.72
C LYS A 66 1.70 -11.43 8.36
N LYS A 67 2.97 -11.06 8.61
CA LYS A 67 4.17 -11.86 8.31
C LYS A 67 4.37 -12.22 6.83
N HIS A 68 3.81 -11.45 5.90
CA HIS A 68 4.09 -11.53 4.45
C HIS A 68 5.39 -10.79 4.08
N LEU A 69 6.51 -11.22 4.66
CA LEU A 69 7.77 -10.48 4.60
C LEU A 69 8.37 -10.41 3.19
N SER A 70 8.12 -11.40 2.31
CA SER A 70 8.58 -11.37 0.92
C SER A 70 8.02 -10.19 0.15
N THR A 71 6.71 -9.95 0.26
CA THR A 71 6.02 -8.82 -0.36
C THR A 71 6.50 -7.48 0.22
N ALA A 72 6.65 -7.39 1.54
CA ALA A 72 7.20 -6.21 2.20
C ALA A 72 8.60 -5.85 1.69
N VAL A 73 9.51 -6.85 1.64
CA VAL A 73 10.88 -6.67 1.12
C VAL A 73 10.87 -6.29 -0.35
N HIS A 74 9.97 -6.87 -1.15
CA HIS A 74 9.85 -6.54 -2.56
C HIS A 74 9.46 -5.06 -2.77
N LEU A 75 8.46 -4.57 -2.04
CA LEU A 75 8.03 -3.17 -2.12
C LEU A 75 9.09 -2.20 -1.59
N LEU A 76 9.81 -2.57 -0.53
CA LEU A 76 10.95 -1.79 -0.03
C LEU A 76 12.06 -1.64 -1.07
N LYS A 77 12.34 -2.70 -1.85
CA LYS A 77 13.28 -2.62 -2.97
C LYS A 77 12.78 -1.67 -4.05
N GLN A 78 11.50 -1.77 -4.43
CA GLN A 78 10.92 -0.85 -5.42
C GLN A 78 10.97 0.62 -4.98
N LEU A 79 10.68 0.89 -3.69
CA LEU A 79 10.85 2.23 -3.11
C LEU A 79 12.31 2.66 -3.24
N LYS A 80 13.26 1.87 -2.74
CA LYS A 80 14.69 2.18 -2.84
C LYS A 80 15.12 2.48 -4.28
N ASP A 81 14.75 1.64 -5.24
CA ASP A 81 15.12 1.79 -6.64
C ASP A 81 14.52 3.08 -7.25
N LYS A 82 13.32 3.49 -6.84
CA LYS A 82 12.72 4.77 -7.23
C LYS A 82 13.40 6.00 -6.63
N PHE A 83 13.99 5.86 -5.44
CA PHE A 83 14.69 6.96 -4.75
C PHE A 83 16.22 6.86 -4.87
N CYS A 84 16.74 6.02 -5.77
CA CYS A 84 18.13 5.60 -5.74
C CYS A 84 19.16 6.72 -6.07
N ASP A 85 18.72 7.90 -6.52
CA ASP A 85 19.58 9.09 -6.63
C ASP A 85 19.71 9.88 -5.31
N ASP A 86 18.96 9.51 -4.27
CA ASP A 86 18.95 10.19 -2.97
C ASP A 86 19.08 9.17 -1.82
N GLU A 87 20.31 8.81 -1.48
CA GLU A 87 20.63 7.90 -0.36
C GLU A 87 19.99 8.35 0.96
N LEU A 88 19.83 9.67 1.16
CA LEU A 88 19.15 10.21 2.34
C LEU A 88 17.65 9.91 2.32
N ALA A 89 17.00 10.02 1.16
CA ALA A 89 15.59 9.65 1.02
C ALA A 89 15.36 8.15 1.31
N ALA A 90 16.27 7.28 0.88
CA ALA A 90 16.18 5.85 1.19
C ALA A 90 16.29 5.56 2.69
N VAL A 91 17.20 6.24 3.41
CA VAL A 91 17.36 6.10 4.87
C VAL A 91 16.14 6.64 5.62
N VAL A 92 15.60 7.80 5.23
CA VAL A 92 14.41 8.39 5.86
C VAL A 92 13.18 7.50 5.67
N LEU A 93 12.97 6.96 4.46
CA LEU A 93 11.87 6.03 4.21
C LEU A 93 12.01 4.74 5.02
N PHE A 94 13.23 4.23 5.17
CA PHE A 94 13.48 3.05 5.97
C PHE A 94 13.19 3.31 7.45
N ASP A 95 13.65 4.44 7.99
CA ASP A 95 13.39 4.84 9.38
C ASP A 95 11.90 5.05 9.64
N GLU A 96 11.18 5.70 8.72
CA GLU A 96 9.73 5.90 8.83
C GLU A 96 8.96 4.58 8.79
N VAL A 97 9.29 3.68 7.85
CA VAL A 97 8.67 2.34 7.77
C VAL A 97 8.97 1.55 9.05
N CYS A 98 10.20 1.58 9.55
CA CYS A 98 10.56 0.91 10.79
C CYS A 98 9.83 1.52 12.00
N SER A 99 9.70 2.85 12.09
CA SER A 99 8.98 3.51 13.18
C SER A 99 7.50 3.10 13.25
N CYS A 100 6.85 2.89 12.09
CA CYS A 100 5.48 2.40 12.01
C CYS A 100 5.32 0.93 12.48
N THR A 101 6.41 0.18 12.63
CA THR A 101 6.41 -1.20 13.16
C THR A 101 6.68 -1.30 14.65
N VAL A 102 7.24 -0.25 15.27
CA VAL A 102 7.53 -0.21 16.72
C VAL A 102 6.30 0.26 17.54
N SER A 103 5.24 0.71 16.88
CA SER A 103 3.96 1.02 17.53
C SER A 103 3.08 -0.23 17.66
N LEU A 104 3.55 -1.21 18.43
CA LEU A 104 2.73 -2.33 18.92
C LEU A 104 2.72 -2.25 20.46
N PRO A 105 1.56 -2.38 21.13
CA PRO A 105 1.47 -2.44 22.58
C PRO A 105 2.17 -3.68 23.16
#